data_AF-A0A2P8KFH8-F1
#
_entry.id   AF-A0A2P8KFH8-F1
#
_cell.length_a   1.000
_cell.length_b   1.000
_cell.length_c   1.000
_cell.angle_alpha   90.00
_cell.angle_beta   90.00
_cell.angle_gamma   90.00
#
_symmetry.space_group_name_H-M   'P 1'
#
loop_
_entity.id
_entity.type
_entity.pdbx_description
1 polymer ?
#
loop_
_entity_poly.entity_id
_entity_poly.type
_entity_poly.pdbx_seq_one_letter_code
_entity_poly.pdbx_strand_id
1 'polypeptide(L)'
;MLKILIAFVFAASFLLGLESYRSAQLQARRTAEQTELLQALSSLDDPVVSQLVADWRLAYPEPDEVRLQELRDLAQQLRADPNALRVPGAENARSNAPPPAGAMPAVDLPSAIKAGA
;
A
#
# COMPACT_ATOMS: atom_id res chain seq x y z
N MET A 1 59.05 3.43 8.07
CA MET A 1 57.92 4.31 8.46
C MET A 1 56.99 4.59 7.28
N LEU A 2 57.40 5.34 6.25
CA LEU A 2 56.51 5.71 5.11
C LEU A 2 55.86 4.52 4.38
N LYS A 3 56.63 3.46 4.09
CA LYS A 3 56.09 2.25 3.44
C LYS A 3 54.99 1.54 4.24
N ILE A 4 55.10 1.57 5.57
CA ILE A 4 54.12 0.96 6.48
C ILE A 4 52.84 1.80 6.48
N LEU A 5 52.95 3.14 6.53
CA LEU A 5 51.81 4.05 6.43
C LEU A 5 51.05 3.86 5.12
N ILE A 6 51.75 3.76 3.99
CA ILE A 6 51.12 3.52 2.69
C ILE A 6 50.36 2.18 2.70
N ALA A 7 50.98 1.10 3.20
CA ALA A 7 50.31 -0.20 3.29
C ALA A 7 49.05 -0.16 4.16
N PHE A 8 49.07 0.57 5.29
CA PHE A 8 47.90 0.76 6.15
C PHE A 8 46.78 1.53 5.44
N VAL A 9 47.10 2.58 4.69
CA VAL A 9 46.10 3.35 3.92
C VAL A 9 45.44 2.49 2.85
N PHE A 10 46.22 1.68 2.11
CA PHE A 10 45.68 0.74 1.13
C PHE A 10 44.79 -0.31 1.78
N ALA A 11 45.22 -0.91 2.89
CA ALA A 11 44.43 -1.89 3.62
C ALA A 11 43.11 -1.29 4.14
N ALA A 12 43.15 -0.09 4.73
CA ALA A 12 41.96 0.61 5.21
C ALA A 12 40.98 0.93 4.07
N SER A 13 41.49 1.44 2.94
CA SER A 13 40.67 1.74 1.77
C SER A 13 40.02 0.49 1.17
N PHE A 14 40.78 -0.61 1.13
CA PHE A 14 40.27 -1.91 0.65
C PHE A 14 39.14 -2.45 1.54
N LEU A 15 39.32 -2.39 2.86
CA LEU A 15 38.29 -2.82 3.83
C LEU A 15 37.03 -1.95 3.73
N LEU A 16 37.17 -0.63 3.58
CA LEU A 16 36.03 0.27 3.37
C LEU A 16 35.26 -0.06 2.08
N GLY A 17 35.98 -0.36 1.00
CA GLY A 17 35.39 -0.76 -0.27
C GLY A 17 34.60 -2.07 -0.17
N LEU A 18 35.14 -3.05 0.55
CA LEU A 18 34.46 -4.32 0.82
C LEU A 18 33.17 -4.15 1.61
N GLU A 19 33.19 -3.33 2.67
CA GLU A 19 32.00 -3.06 3.46
C GLU A 19 30.94 -2.35 2.62
N SER A 20 31.33 -1.29 1.90
CA SER A 20 30.42 -0.54 1.02
C SER A 20 29.78 -1.43 -0.05
N TYR A 21 30.57 -2.32 -0.65
CA TYR A 21 30.08 -3.28 -1.63
C TYR A 21 29.09 -4.27 -1.02
N ARG A 22 29.36 -4.77 0.19
CA ARG A 22 28.46 -5.65 0.92
C ARG A 22 27.15 -4.96 1.26
N SER A 23 27.19 -3.72 1.74
CA SER A 23 26.00 -2.93 2.06
C SER A 23 25.17 -2.69 0.79
N ALA A 24 25.80 -2.33 -0.33
CA ALA A 24 25.14 -2.14 -1.60
C ALA A 24 24.46 -3.43 -2.10
N GLN A 25 25.11 -4.58 -1.95
CA GLN A 25 24.49 -5.87 -2.29
C GLN A 25 23.27 -6.18 -1.44
N LEU A 26 23.33 -5.93 -0.13
CA LEU A 26 22.18 -6.15 0.76
C LEU A 26 21.01 -5.22 0.39
N GLN A 27 21.30 -3.95 0.10
CA GLN A 27 20.29 -3.00 -0.34
C GLN A 27 19.66 -3.40 -1.68
N ALA A 28 20.47 -3.87 -2.63
CA ALA A 28 19.98 -4.36 -3.92
C ALA A 28 19.05 -5.57 -3.75
N ARG A 29 19.36 -6.49 -2.82
CA ARG A 29 18.48 -7.65 -2.52
C ARG A 29 17.13 -7.20 -1.96
N ARG A 30 17.11 -6.30 -0.97
CA ARG A 30 15.86 -5.76 -0.42
C ARG A 30 15.01 -5.04 -1.47
N THR A 31 15.68 -4.27 -2.34
CA THR A 31 15.02 -3.55 -3.43
C THR A 31 14.38 -4.51 -4.44
N ALA A 32 15.08 -5.59 -4.79
CA ALA A 32 14.56 -6.63 -5.66
C ALA A 32 13.34 -7.33 -5.04
N GLU A 33 13.43 -7.70 -3.75
CA GLU A 33 12.33 -8.35 -3.03
C GLU A 33 11.08 -7.44 -2.92
N GLN A 34 11.26 -6.17 -2.56
CA GLN A 34 10.15 -5.20 -2.58
C GLN A 34 9.52 -5.11 -3.96
N THR A 35 10.34 -5.06 -5.02
CA THR A 35 9.84 -4.95 -6.39
C THR A 35 8.99 -6.16 -6.77
N GLU A 36 9.44 -7.37 -6.43
CA GLU A 36 8.72 -8.62 -6.69
C GLU A 36 7.39 -8.67 -5.92
N LEU A 37 7.39 -8.32 -4.64
CA LEU A 37 6.18 -8.29 -3.81
C LEU A 37 5.15 -7.29 -4.35
N LEU A 38 5.58 -6.08 -4.68
CA LEU A 38 4.70 -5.05 -5.25
C LEU A 38 4.17 -5.44 -6.63
N GLN A 39 4.98 -6.12 -7.45
CA GLN A 39 4.54 -6.63 -8.73
C GLN A 39 3.46 -7.72 -8.54
N ALA A 40 3.68 -8.65 -7.61
CA ALA A 40 2.69 -9.68 -7.29
C ALA A 40 1.39 -9.06 -6.77
N LEU A 41 1.46 -8.02 -5.92
CA LEU A 41 0.28 -7.29 -5.46
C LEU A 41 -0.44 -6.58 -6.61
N SER A 42 0.28 -5.95 -7.53
CA SER A 42 -0.31 -5.27 -8.69
C SER A 42 -1.06 -6.22 -9.63
N SER A 43 -0.70 -7.51 -9.67
CA SER A 43 -1.40 -8.51 -10.49
C SER A 43 -2.80 -8.87 -9.98
N LEU A 44 -3.19 -8.43 -8.77
CA LEU A 44 -4.54 -8.62 -8.25
C LEU A 44 -5.58 -7.71 -8.94
N ASP A 45 -5.13 -6.76 -9.76
CA ASP A 45 -5.96 -5.86 -10.60
C ASP A 45 -7.07 -5.11 -9.83
N ASP A 46 -6.83 -4.86 -8.54
CA ASP A 46 -7.72 -4.10 -7.69
C ASP A 46 -7.23 -2.63 -7.60
N PRO A 47 -8.13 -1.64 -7.79
CA PRO A 47 -7.74 -0.23 -7.78
C PRO A 47 -7.21 0.24 -6.42
N VAL A 48 -7.70 -0.33 -5.31
CA VAL A 48 -7.24 -0.01 -3.95
C VAL A 48 -5.82 -0.55 -3.74
N VAL A 49 -5.55 -1.75 -4.25
CA VAL A 49 -4.21 -2.37 -4.19
C VAL A 49 -3.22 -1.62 -5.06
N SER A 50 -3.65 -1.16 -6.23
CA SER A 50 -2.82 -0.34 -7.13
C SER A 50 -2.43 0.99 -6.50
N GLN A 51 -3.37 1.65 -5.81
CA GLN A 51 -3.08 2.86 -5.04
C GLN A 51 -2.10 2.59 -3.90
N LEU A 52 -2.31 1.50 -3.14
CA LEU A 52 -1.40 1.09 -2.07
C LEU A 52 0.03 0.87 -2.60
N VAL A 53 0.18 0.19 -3.75
CA VAL A 53 1.50 -0.04 -4.36
C VAL A 53 2.18 1.27 -4.75
N ALA A 54 1.42 2.23 -5.31
CA ALA A 54 1.95 3.54 -5.68
C ALA A 54 2.40 4.34 -4.44
N ASP A 55 1.54 4.39 -3.41
CA ASP A 55 1.82 5.09 -2.16
C ASP A 55 3.02 4.47 -1.44
N TRP A 56 3.14 3.13 -1.46
CA TRP A 56 4.26 2.41 -0.85
C TRP A 56 5.60 2.74 -1.50
N ARG A 57 5.66 2.78 -2.85
CA ARG A 57 6.89 3.17 -3.57
C ARG A 57 7.31 4.60 -3.27
N LEU A 58 6.34 5.49 -3.05
CA LEU A 58 6.61 6.89 -2.77
C LEU A 58 7.06 7.11 -1.32
N ALA A 59 6.48 6.38 -0.37
CA ALA A 59 6.85 6.45 1.05
C ALA A 59 8.19 5.77 1.36
N TYR A 60 8.50 4.66 0.68
CA TYR A 60 9.67 3.83 0.95
C TYR A 60 10.47 3.55 -0.33
N PRO A 61 11.21 4.55 -0.85
CA PRO A 61 12.07 4.39 -2.01
C PRO A 61 13.31 3.52 -1.72
N GLU A 62 13.79 3.51 -0.48
CA GLU A 62 14.84 2.62 0.00
C GLU A 62 14.28 1.73 1.12
N PRO A 63 13.96 0.46 0.85
CA PRO A 63 13.44 -0.43 1.87
C PRO A 63 14.49 -0.76 2.92
N ASP A 64 14.06 -0.65 4.18
CA ASP A 64 14.68 -1.35 5.29
C ASP A 64 14.01 -2.71 5.52
N GLU A 65 14.59 -3.52 6.41
CA GLU A 65 14.10 -4.87 6.69
C GLU A 65 12.70 -4.87 7.34
N VAL A 66 12.39 -3.85 8.15
CA VAL A 66 11.11 -3.75 8.86
C VAL A 66 9.98 -3.49 7.87
N ARG A 67 10.17 -2.52 6.96
CA ARG A 67 9.21 -2.23 5.89
C ARG A 67 9.05 -3.39 4.94
N LEU A 68 10.13 -4.11 4.64
CA LEU A 68 10.05 -5.30 3.81
C LEU A 68 9.25 -6.42 4.47
N GLN A 69 9.35 -6.57 5.80
CA GLN A 69 8.53 -7.51 6.56
C GLN A 69 7.05 -7.09 6.59
N GLU A 70 6.77 -5.81 6.83
CA GLU A 70 5.39 -5.28 6.76
C GLU A 70 4.77 -5.52 5.37
N LEU A 71 5.55 -5.32 4.30
CA LEU A 71 5.10 -5.59 2.94
C LEU A 71 4.84 -7.09 2.71
N ARG A 72 5.66 -7.98 3.27
CA ARG A 72 5.42 -9.43 3.23
C ARG A 72 4.11 -9.79 3.92
N ASP A 73 3.85 -9.23 5.10
CA ASP A 73 2.64 -9.49 5.87
C ASP A 73 1.39 -8.99 5.13
N LEU A 74 1.44 -7.78 4.58
CA LEU A 74 0.38 -7.23 3.73
C LEU A 74 0.15 -8.11 2.49
N ALA A 75 1.21 -8.52 1.80
CA ALA A 75 1.09 -9.39 0.63
C ALA A 75 0.47 -10.75 0.97
N GLN A 76 0.78 -11.33 2.13
CA GLN A 76 0.12 -12.55 2.60
C GLN A 76 -1.35 -12.33 2.92
N GLN A 77 -1.67 -11.23 3.60
CA GLN A 77 -3.04 -10.90 3.97
C GLN A 77 -3.93 -10.66 2.73
N LEU A 78 -3.45 -9.89 1.74
CA LEU A 78 -4.19 -9.63 0.50
C LEU A 78 -4.34 -10.88 -0.38
N ARG A 79 -3.36 -11.78 -0.37
CA ARG A 79 -3.49 -13.07 -1.07
C ARG A 79 -4.54 -13.97 -0.43
N ALA A 80 -4.67 -13.93 0.90
CA ALA A 80 -5.66 -14.71 1.64
C ALA A 80 -7.07 -14.09 1.52
N ASP A 81 -7.17 -12.77 1.58
CA ASP A 81 -8.41 -12.03 1.42
C ASP A 81 -8.17 -10.76 0.55
N PRO A 82 -8.51 -10.80 -0.75
CA PRO A 82 -8.35 -9.65 -1.64
C PRO A 82 -9.28 -8.48 -1.29
N ASN A 83 -10.28 -8.68 -0.43
CA ASN A 83 -11.14 -7.61 0.09
C ASN A 83 -10.69 -7.07 1.45
N ALA A 84 -9.58 -7.54 2.01
CA ALA A 84 -9.10 -7.11 3.33
C ALA A 84 -8.91 -5.57 3.46
N LEU A 85 -8.67 -4.89 2.33
CA LEU A 85 -8.52 -3.44 2.28
C LEU A 85 -9.85 -2.68 2.11
N ARG A 86 -10.95 -3.36 1.79
CA ARG A 86 -12.28 -2.73 1.67
C ARG A 86 -12.93 -2.64 3.04
N VAL A 87 -13.05 -1.42 3.56
CA VAL A 87 -13.83 -1.16 4.79
C VAL A 87 -15.31 -1.42 4.51
N PRO A 88 -15.98 -2.35 5.21
CA PRO A 88 -17.41 -2.62 5.04
C PRO A 88 -18.20 -1.46 5.66
N GLY A 89 -18.47 -0.40 4.89
CA GLY A 89 -19.25 0.74 5.40
C GLY A 89 -19.41 1.93 4.47
N ALA A 90 -18.53 2.13 3.48
CA ALA A 90 -18.62 3.29 2.60
C ALA A 90 -19.82 3.24 1.62
N GLU A 91 -20.36 2.06 1.34
CA GLU A 91 -21.51 1.89 0.44
C GLU A 91 -22.86 2.15 1.14
N ASN A 92 -22.97 1.80 2.42
CA ASN A 92 -24.20 2.04 3.21
C ASN A 92 -24.43 3.52 3.55
N ALA A 93 -23.37 4.34 3.59
CA ALA A 93 -23.50 5.78 3.88
C ALA A 93 -24.07 6.59 2.70
N ARG A 94 -23.91 6.12 1.44
CA ARG A 94 -24.55 6.76 0.28
C ARG A 94 -26.02 6.36 0.12
N SER A 95 -26.39 5.15 0.52
CA SER A 95 -27.77 4.67 0.43
C SER A 95 -28.69 5.28 1.50
N ASN A 96 -28.14 5.64 2.67
CA ASN A 96 -28.88 6.26 3.79
C ASN A 96 -28.71 7.78 3.89
N ALA A 97 -28.19 8.44 2.88
CA ALA A 97 -28.15 9.90 2.87
C ALA A 97 -29.60 10.43 2.86
N PRO A 98 -30.03 11.21 3.87
CA PRO A 98 -31.36 11.81 3.85
C PRO A 98 -31.47 12.69 2.59
N PRO A 99 -32.61 12.66 1.87
CA PRO A 99 -32.79 13.45 0.66
C PRO A 99 -32.54 14.94 0.98
N PRO A 100 -31.95 15.71 0.06
CA PRO A 100 -31.74 17.14 0.27
C PRO A 100 -33.08 17.79 0.60
N ALA A 101 -33.06 18.66 1.62
CA ALA A 101 -34.22 19.31 2.26
C ALA A 101 -34.99 20.29 1.35
N GLY A 102 -35.22 19.94 0.08
CA GLY A 102 -35.96 20.72 -0.92
C GLY A 102 -36.79 19.88 -1.88
N ALA A 103 -36.76 18.54 -1.80
CA ALA A 103 -37.65 17.69 -2.60
C ALA A 103 -38.92 17.35 -1.80
N MET A 104 -39.88 18.27 -1.77
CA MET A 104 -41.26 17.93 -1.44
C MET A 104 -41.76 16.91 -2.47
N PRO A 105 -42.17 15.69 -2.07
CA PRO A 105 -42.95 14.85 -2.95
C PRO A 105 -44.35 15.49 -3.08
N ALA A 106 -44.76 15.77 -4.32
CA ALA A 106 -46.17 16.02 -4.61
C ALA A 106 -46.95 14.76 -4.21
N VAL A 107 -47.61 14.83 -3.05
CA VAL A 107 -48.53 13.78 -2.60
C VAL A 107 -49.78 13.90 -3.46
N ASP A 108 -49.84 13.08 -4.51
CA ASP A 108 -51.09 12.77 -5.19
C ASP A 108 -52.00 12.04 -4.18
N LEU A 109 -53.11 12.68 -3.79
CA LEU A 109 -54.05 12.09 -2.84
C LEU A 109 -54.71 10.85 -3.47
N PRO A 110 -54.71 9.68 -2.80
CA PRO A 110 -55.48 8.54 -3.26
C PRO A 110 -56.98 8.84 -3.17
N SER A 111 -57.63 8.91 -4.34
CA SER A 111 -59.10 8.88 -4.46
C SER A 111 -59.61 7.46 -4.19
N ALA A 112 -59.79 7.10 -2.92
CA ALA A 112 -60.75 6.07 -2.48
C ALA A 112 -60.79 6.10 -0.94
N ILE A 113 -61.93 6.36 -0.32
CA ILE A 113 -62.83 5.41 0.39
C ILE A 113 -63.74 6.35 1.24
N LYS A 114 -65.08 6.28 1.39
CA LYS A 114 -66.08 5.21 1.37
C LYS A 114 -67.52 5.81 1.36
N ALA A 115 -68.46 5.05 0.79
CA ALA A 115 -69.83 4.75 1.23
C ALA A 115 -70.74 5.80 1.91
N GLY A 116 -71.93 5.95 1.31
CA GLY A 116 -73.18 5.44 1.91
C GLY A 116 -73.68 6.09 3.20
N ALA A 117 -74.61 7.02 3.04
CA ALA A 117 -75.87 7.14 3.79
C ALA A 117 -76.90 7.84 2.89
#